data_AF-A0A1Y1KVB8-F1
#
_entry.id   AF-A0A1Y1KVB8-F1
#
_cell.length_a   1.000
_cell.length_b   1.000
_cell.length_c   1.000
_cell.angle_alpha   90.00
_cell.angle_beta   90.00
_cell.angle_gamma   90.00
#
_symmetry.space_group_name_H-M   'P 1'
#
loop_
_entity.id
_entity.type
_entity.pdbx_description
1 polymer ?
#
loop_
_entity_poly.entity_id
_entity_poly.type
_entity_poly.pdbx_seq_one_letter_code
_entity_poly.pdbx_strand_id
1 'polypeptide(L)'
;MRRNILPRLQGVLKRKFSRVTSTVRIVEVGPRDGLQNERSIVPAAVKVDFINQLSRTGLKCIEVTSFVSPKWVPQMGDNAEVFQAIEKVPGISYPVLVPNVKGLESAVRKALCLLLVLFASS
;
A
#
# COMPACT_ATOMS: atom_id res chain seq x y z
N MET A 1 14.20 -42.22 -41.83
CA MET A 1 13.25 -41.61 -40.89
C MET A 1 13.48 -42.25 -39.52
N ARG A 2 13.76 -41.60 -38.39
CA ARG A 2 13.58 -40.23 -37.88
C ARG A 2 14.78 -39.89 -36.96
N ARG A 3 15.40 -38.72 -37.09
CA ARG A 3 16.40 -38.21 -36.14
C ARG A 3 15.67 -37.71 -34.89
N ASN A 4 16.02 -38.28 -33.74
CA ASN A 4 15.42 -37.93 -32.45
C ASN A 4 16.06 -36.63 -31.93
N ILE A 5 15.49 -35.49 -32.31
CA ILE A 5 15.95 -34.16 -31.91
C ILE A 5 15.14 -33.76 -30.69
N LEU A 6 15.61 -34.06 -29.46
CA LEU A 6 15.22 -33.38 -28.22
C LEU A 6 15.96 -33.97 -27.00
N PRO A 7 17.00 -33.27 -26.52
CA PRO A 7 17.16 -33.12 -25.06
C PRO A 7 17.24 -31.65 -24.63
N ARG A 8 17.06 -30.68 -25.55
CA ARG A 8 17.44 -29.27 -25.31
C ARG A 8 16.34 -28.36 -24.76
N LEU A 9 15.16 -28.89 -24.41
CA LEU A 9 14.03 -28.09 -23.93
C LEU A 9 13.73 -28.21 -22.42
N GLN A 10 14.37 -29.12 -21.70
CA GLN A 10 14.14 -29.28 -20.25
C GLN A 10 14.99 -28.34 -19.36
N GLY A 11 16.03 -27.72 -19.89
CA GLY A 11 16.96 -26.88 -19.10
C GLY A 11 16.60 -25.39 -19.02
N VAL A 12 15.79 -24.88 -19.95
CA VAL A 12 15.54 -23.42 -20.09
C VAL A 12 14.41 -22.95 -19.16
N LEU A 13 13.42 -23.80 -18.88
CA LEU A 13 12.27 -23.47 -18.02
C LEU A 13 12.59 -23.53 -16.51
N LYS A 14 13.52 -24.40 -16.07
CA LYS A 14 13.91 -24.52 -14.64
C LYS A 14 14.77 -23.35 -14.13
N ARG A 15 15.38 -22.56 -15.01
CA ARG A 15 16.35 -21.51 -14.64
C ARG A 15 15.75 -20.15 -14.28
N LYS A 16 14.47 -19.88 -14.56
CA LYS A 16 13.90 -18.53 -14.38
C LYS A 16 13.30 -18.24 -13.01
N PHE A 17 12.98 -19.26 -12.20
CA PHE A 17 12.39 -19.07 -10.86
C PHE A 17 13.38 -19.20 -9.70
N SER A 18 14.64 -19.61 -9.94
CA SER A 18 15.64 -19.80 -8.88
C SER A 18 16.21 -18.52 -8.27
N ARG A 19 15.57 -17.36 -8.54
CA ARG A 19 15.97 -16.03 -8.05
C ARG A 19 14.85 -15.31 -7.29
N VAL A 20 13.78 -16.00 -6.91
CA VAL A 20 12.81 -15.43 -5.98
C VAL A 20 13.36 -15.66 -4.58
N THR A 21 13.58 -14.59 -3.83
CA THR A 21 13.93 -14.67 -2.40
C THR A 21 12.82 -15.45 -1.69
N SER A 22 13.18 -16.32 -0.74
CA SER A 22 12.23 -17.11 0.07
C SER A 22 11.31 -16.27 0.97
N THR A 23 11.45 -14.94 0.94
CA THR A 23 10.70 -13.99 1.75
C THR A 23 9.77 -13.16 0.86
N VAL A 24 8.49 -13.10 1.22
CA VAL A 24 7.47 -12.23 0.60
C VAL A 24 7.09 -11.14 1.59
N ARG A 25 6.95 -9.90 1.12
CA ARG A 25 6.41 -8.80 1.91
C ARG A 25 5.01 -8.46 1.39
N ILE A 26 4.02 -8.60 2.26
CA ILE A 26 2.64 -8.17 2.00
C ILE A 26 2.50 -6.71 2.42
N VAL A 27 1.91 -5.91 1.55
CA VAL A 27 1.53 -4.52 1.83
C VAL A 27 0.02 -4.44 1.67
N GLU A 28 -0.67 -4.19 2.78
CA GLU A 28 -2.12 -4.04 2.77
C GLU A 28 -2.47 -2.62 2.29
N VAL A 29 -3.28 -2.51 1.25
CA VAL A 29 -3.63 -1.23 0.61
C VAL A 29 -5.13 -0.95 0.65
N GLY A 30 -5.94 -1.85 1.20
CA GLY A 30 -7.39 -1.72 1.36
C GLY A 30 -7.83 -0.41 2.00
N PRO A 31 -7.22 0.06 3.10
CA PRO A 31 -7.61 1.33 3.72
C PRO A 31 -7.41 2.56 2.83
N ARG A 32 -6.45 2.53 1.89
CA ARG A 32 -6.24 3.60 0.91
C ARG A 32 -6.93 3.29 -0.41
N ASP A 33 -6.39 2.34 -1.17
CA ASP A 33 -6.78 2.08 -2.56
C ASP A 33 -8.16 1.42 -2.64
N GLY A 34 -8.47 0.54 -1.69
CA GLY A 34 -9.81 -0.05 -1.59
C GLY A 34 -10.87 1.02 -1.34
N LEU A 35 -10.72 1.78 -0.25
CA LEU A 35 -11.70 2.81 0.13
C LEU A 35 -11.77 4.00 -0.83
N GLN A 36 -10.69 4.30 -1.55
CA GLN A 36 -10.69 5.36 -2.57
C GLN A 36 -11.63 5.04 -3.74
N ASN A 37 -11.80 3.75 -4.07
CA ASN A 37 -12.65 3.31 -5.18
C ASN A 37 -14.09 2.98 -4.76
N GLU A 38 -14.42 3.14 -3.48
CA GLU A 38 -15.76 2.86 -2.97
C GLU A 38 -16.75 3.97 -3.36
N ARG A 39 -18.00 3.59 -3.63
CA ARG A 39 -19.04 4.53 -4.09
C ARG A 39 -19.48 5.48 -2.99
N SER A 40 -19.46 5.00 -1.75
CA SER A 40 -19.88 5.75 -0.57
C SER A 40 -18.67 6.24 0.22
N ILE A 41 -18.79 7.42 0.82
CA ILE A 41 -17.76 7.94 1.71
C ILE A 41 -17.88 7.23 3.06
N VAL A 42 -16.88 6.43 3.39
CA VAL A 42 -16.78 5.77 4.69
C VAL A 42 -16.37 6.80 5.75
N PRO A 43 -17.06 6.89 6.91
CA PRO A 43 -16.68 7.79 7.99
C PRO A 43 -15.31 7.47 8.60
N ALA A 44 -14.61 8.49 9.08
CA ALA A 44 -13.26 8.36 9.65
C ALA A 44 -13.17 7.30 10.76
N ALA A 45 -14.12 7.28 11.70
CA ALA A 45 -14.15 6.29 12.79
C ALA A 45 -14.15 4.84 12.28
N VAL A 46 -14.94 4.56 11.23
CA VAL A 46 -15.01 3.22 10.62
C VAL A 46 -13.68 2.85 9.96
N LYS A 47 -12.99 3.82 9.32
CA LYS A 47 -11.66 3.60 8.76
C LYS A 47 -10.64 3.27 9.84
N VAL A 48 -10.67 4.02 10.95
CA VAL A 48 -9.79 3.80 12.10
C VAL A 48 -9.98 2.40 12.68
N ASP A 49 -11.23 1.99 12.91
CA ASP A 49 -11.55 0.66 13.41
C ASP A 49 -11.08 -0.44 12.46
N PHE A 50 -11.24 -0.22 11.15
CA PHE A 50 -10.76 -1.15 10.13
C PHE A 50 -9.24 -1.30 10.15
N ILE A 51 -8.50 -0.19 10.18
CA ILE A 51 -7.04 -0.21 10.23
C ILE A 51 -6.53 -0.85 11.53
N ASN A 52 -7.13 -0.53 12.67
CA ASN A 52 -6.76 -1.12 13.96
C ASN A 52 -7.01 -2.64 13.99
N GLN A 53 -8.06 -3.13 13.33
CA GLN A 53 -8.29 -4.57 13.16
C GLN A 53 -7.23 -5.20 12.27
N LEU A 54 -6.87 -4.56 11.14
CA LEU A 54 -5.79 -5.03 10.27
C LEU A 54 -4.45 -5.12 11.00
N SER A 55 -4.15 -4.17 11.90
CA SER A 55 -2.93 -4.19 12.72
C SER A 55 -2.80 -5.43 13.62
N ARG A 56 -3.91 -6.13 13.90
CA ARG A 56 -3.95 -7.33 14.74
C ARG A 56 -3.76 -8.65 13.96
N THR A 57 -3.68 -8.58 12.64
CA THR A 57 -3.61 -9.77 11.76
C THR A 57 -2.19 -10.31 11.55
N GLY A 58 -1.16 -9.59 12.03
CA GLY A 58 0.24 -9.93 11.81
C GLY A 58 0.88 -9.29 10.56
N LEU A 59 0.13 -8.45 9.83
CA LEU A 59 0.66 -7.61 8.76
C LEU A 59 1.81 -6.73 9.26
N LYS A 60 2.77 -6.46 8.37
CA LYS A 60 3.95 -5.62 8.67
C LYS A 60 3.89 -4.26 8.00
N CYS A 61 2.98 -4.06 7.07
CA CYS A 61 2.84 -2.81 6.32
C CYS A 61 1.37 -2.61 5.93
N ILE A 62 0.79 -1.48 6.34
CA ILE A 62 -0.60 -1.11 6.07
C ILE A 62 -0.61 0.32 5.56
N GLU A 63 -0.96 0.51 4.29
CA GLU A 63 -1.09 1.82 3.68
C GLU A 63 -2.41 2.48 4.12
N VAL A 64 -2.29 3.49 4.98
CA VAL A 64 -3.40 3.98 5.81
C VAL A 64 -4.31 4.92 5.04
N THR A 65 -3.73 5.87 4.29
CA THR A 65 -4.47 6.95 3.64
C THR A 65 -3.62 7.67 2.60
N SER A 66 -4.18 8.70 1.95
CA SER A 66 -3.48 9.55 1.00
C SER A 66 -3.70 11.05 1.25
N PHE A 67 -2.63 11.83 1.11
CA PHE A 67 -2.66 13.31 1.12
C PHE A 67 -2.86 13.85 -0.30
N VAL A 68 -4.02 13.52 -0.84
CA VAL A 68 -4.56 14.05 -2.10
C VAL A 68 -5.49 15.22 -1.83
N SER A 69 -5.87 15.95 -2.89
CA SER A 69 -6.87 17.00 -2.77
C SER A 69 -8.24 16.39 -2.43
N PRO A 70 -8.89 16.79 -1.32
CA PRO A 70 -10.23 16.30 -0.97
C PRO A 70 -11.30 16.73 -1.99
N LYS A 71 -11.02 17.77 -2.78
CA LYS A 71 -11.89 18.18 -3.89
C LYS A 71 -11.96 17.13 -5.00
N TRP A 72 -10.85 16.44 -5.25
CA TRP A 72 -10.73 15.44 -6.32
C TRP A 72 -10.96 14.02 -5.82
N VAL A 73 -10.59 13.75 -4.57
CA VAL A 73 -10.78 12.45 -3.92
C VAL A 73 -11.41 12.67 -2.54
N PRO A 74 -12.74 12.92 -2.47
CA PRO A 74 -13.44 13.16 -1.21
C PRO A 74 -13.27 12.03 -0.19
N GLN A 75 -13.13 10.80 -0.67
CA GLN A 75 -12.93 9.59 0.16
C GLN A 75 -11.71 9.71 1.08
N MET A 76 -10.70 10.49 0.70
CA MET A 76 -9.44 10.65 1.45
C MET A 76 -9.35 12.00 2.17
N GLY A 77 -10.44 12.76 2.28
CA GLY A 77 -10.43 14.08 2.90
C GLY A 77 -10.17 14.09 4.41
N ASP A 78 -10.49 12.99 5.08
CA ASP A 78 -10.29 12.75 6.51
C ASP A 78 -8.92 12.13 6.85
N ASN A 79 -7.98 12.13 5.88
CA ASN A 79 -6.66 11.49 5.99
C ASN A 79 -5.93 11.71 7.32
N ALA A 80 -5.92 12.95 7.79
CA ALA A 80 -5.19 13.33 9.00
C ALA A 80 -5.87 12.87 10.28
N GLU A 81 -7.19 12.97 10.32
CA GLU A 81 -7.99 12.49 11.45
C GLU A 81 -7.78 10.98 11.61
N VAL A 82 -7.92 10.24 10.51
CA VAL A 82 -7.68 8.79 10.48
C VAL A 82 -6.27 8.46 10.96
N PHE A 83 -5.25 9.08 10.37
CA PHE A 83 -3.87 8.75 10.73
C PHE A 83 -3.52 9.07 12.19
N GLN A 84 -4.09 10.15 12.75
CA GLN A 84 -3.86 10.51 14.14
C GLN A 84 -4.57 9.56 15.10
N ALA A 85 -5.77 9.09 14.74
CA ALA A 85 -6.61 8.25 15.59
C ALA A 85 -6.23 6.76 15.60
N ILE A 86 -5.49 6.24 14.61
CA ILE A 86 -5.07 4.83 14.62
C ILE A 86 -4.06 4.51 15.72
N GLU A 87 -4.18 3.30 16.26
CA GLU A 87 -3.24 2.70 17.19
C GLU A 87 -2.02 2.18 16.43
N LYS A 88 -0.86 2.80 16.66
CA LYS A 88 0.39 2.46 15.96
C LYS A 88 1.10 1.34 16.70
N VAL A 89 0.84 0.10 16.28
CA VAL A 89 1.47 -1.09 16.85
C VAL A 89 2.97 -1.16 16.48
N PRO A 90 3.89 -1.37 17.44
CA PRO A 90 5.32 -1.52 17.18
C PRO A 90 5.62 -2.66 16.18
N GLY A 91 6.52 -2.40 15.24
CA GLY A 91 6.91 -3.39 14.21
C GLY A 91 5.97 -3.46 12.99
N ILE A 92 4.98 -2.57 12.90
CA ILE A 92 4.15 -2.36 11.72
C ILE A 92 4.45 -0.98 11.13
N SER A 93 4.64 -0.92 9.81
CA SER A 93 4.76 0.31 9.06
C SER A 93 3.39 0.81 8.62
N TYR A 94 3.15 2.11 8.80
CA TYR A 94 1.91 2.79 8.41
C TYR A 94 2.18 3.87 7.36
N PRO A 95 2.53 3.51 6.11
CA PRO A 95 2.79 4.52 5.08
C PRO A 95 1.52 5.27 4.69
N VAL A 96 1.71 6.52 4.27
CA VAL A 96 0.68 7.34 3.62
C VAL A 96 1.14 7.75 2.22
N LEU A 97 0.22 7.77 1.26
CA LEU A 97 0.50 8.15 -0.12
C LEU A 97 0.50 9.67 -0.28
N VAL A 98 1.58 10.22 -0.81
CA VAL A 98 1.73 11.66 -1.04
C VAL A 98 2.17 11.93 -2.49
N PRO A 99 1.23 12.28 -3.39
CA PRO A 99 1.53 12.35 -4.82
C PRO A 99 2.05 13.72 -5.29
N ASN A 100 2.07 14.75 -4.43
CA ASN A 100 2.54 16.08 -4.81
C ASN A 100 3.09 16.86 -3.61
N VAL A 101 3.79 17.96 -3.89
CA VAL A 101 4.46 18.81 -2.89
C VAL A 101 3.46 19.40 -1.88
N LYS A 102 2.25 19.78 -2.30
CA LYS A 102 1.23 20.30 -1.37
C LYS A 102 0.78 19.24 -0.36
N GLY A 103 0.61 18.00 -0.83
CA GLY A 103 0.35 16.84 0.03
C GLY A 103 1.50 16.60 1.00
N LEU A 104 2.76 16.73 0.54
CA LEU A 104 3.96 16.59 1.36
C LEU A 104 4.01 17.66 2.45
N GLU A 105 3.79 18.92 2.13
CA GLU A 105 3.72 20.01 3.10
C GLU A 105 2.62 19.78 4.14
N SER A 106 1.47 19.24 3.74
CA SER A 106 0.41 18.87 4.69
C SER A 106 0.82 17.69 5.57
N ALA A 107 1.51 16.70 5.01
CA ALA A 107 1.97 15.52 5.74
C ALA A 107 3.05 15.89 6.77
N VAL A 108 4.03 16.70 6.37
CA VAL A 108 5.11 17.19 7.23
C VAL A 108 4.56 18.04 8.39
N ARG A 109 3.61 18.95 8.10
CA ARG A 109 2.94 19.74 9.15
C ARG A 109 2.22 18.89 10.19
N LYS A 110 1.84 17.66 9.84
CA LYS A 110 1.14 16.71 10.72
C LYS A 110 2.07 15.66 11.32
N ALA A 111 3.39 15.84 11.19
CA ALA A 111 4.44 14.98 11.76
C ALA A 111 4.32 13.49 11.35
N LEU A 112 3.97 13.22 10.08
CA LEU A 112 3.84 11.86 9.59
C LEU A 112 5.21 11.22 9.34
N CYS A 113 5.46 10.08 9.98
CA CYS A 113 6.79 9.46 10.06
C CYS A 113 7.19 8.65 8.81
N LEU A 114 6.22 8.15 8.03
CA LEU A 114 6.51 7.30 6.87
C LEU A 114 5.70 7.74 5.64
N LEU A 115 6.43 8.13 4.59
CA LEU A 115 5.86 8.73 3.38
C LEU A 115 6.14 7.83 2.16
N LEU A 116 5.11 7.49 1.40
CA LEU A 116 5.25 6.86 0.09
C LEU A 116 5.09 7.94 -0.99
N VAL A 117 6.17 8.22 -1.72
CA VAL A 117 6.16 9.13 -2.87
C VAL A 117 6.11 8.28 -4.14
N LEU A 118 5.02 8.37 -4.89
CA LEU A 118 4.92 7.80 -6.23
C LEU A 118 5.14 8.90 -7.26
N PHE A 119 6.22 8.79 -8.03
CA PHE A 119 6.38 9.53 -9.27
C PHE A 119 5.86 8.66 -10.40
N ALA A 120 4.76 9.05 -11.03
CA ALA A 120 4.41 8.55 -12.35
C ALA A 120 5.02 9.52 -13.37
N SER A 121 6.08 9.10 -14.06
CA SER A 121 6.56 9.81 -15.26
C SER A 121 5.88 9.16 -16.46
N SER A 122 5.08 9.93 -17.18
CA SER A 122 4.53 9.54 -18.49
C SER A 122 5.63 9.45 -19.54
#